data_AF-A0A6P5RKD5-F1
#
_entry.id   AF-A0A6P5RKD5-F1
#
_cell.length_a   1.000
_cell.length_b   1.000
_cell.length_c   1.000
_cell.angle_alpha   90.00
_cell.angle_beta   90.00
_cell.angle_gamma   90.00
#
_symmetry.space_group_name_H-M   'P 1'
#
loop_
_entity.id
_entity.type
_entity.pdbx_description
1 polymer ?
#
loop_
_entity_poly.entity_id
_entity_poly.type
_entity_poly.pdbx_seq_one_letter_code
_entity_poly.pdbx_strand_id
1 'polypeptide(L)'
;VVLFGDLINLTRVSFNTGITRVFYGSDFVTVTKSEDASWDLLKPEIFAAIMDFYSSGQPLFLDSKTASAMDTAIQEDDSEIVAMIKELLETRIRPAVQDDGGDIEYRGFDP
;
A
#
# COMPACT_ATOMS: atom_id res chain seq x y z
N VAL A 1 -2.80 8.75 -3.77
CA VAL A 1 -2.09 8.23 -2.57
C VAL A 1 -3.17 7.70 -1.65
N VAL A 2 -3.54 6.44 -1.87
CA VAL A 2 -4.49 5.75 -0.99
C VAL A 2 -3.75 5.58 0.33
N LEU A 3 -4.09 6.43 1.29
CA LEU A 3 -3.82 6.15 2.69
C LEU A 3 -4.66 4.92 3.01
N PHE A 4 -4.07 3.74 2.84
CA PHE A 4 -4.66 2.51 3.34
C PHE A 4 -4.93 2.76 4.82
N GLY A 5 -6.21 2.87 5.14
CA GLY A 5 -6.69 3.12 6.48
C GLY A 5 -6.05 2.11 7.43
N ASP A 6 -5.37 2.66 8.43
CA ASP A 6 -5.25 2.02 9.73
C ASP A 6 -4.36 0.77 9.84
N LEU A 7 -3.12 0.81 9.30
CA LEU A 7 -1.99 0.17 10.00
C LEU A 7 -1.47 1.12 11.09
N ILE A 8 -2.27 1.27 12.16
CA ILE A 8 -2.18 2.32 13.19
C ILE A 8 -0.85 2.30 13.99
N ASN A 9 0.05 1.31 13.80
CA ASN A 9 1.27 1.23 14.61
C ASN A 9 2.61 1.22 13.85
N LEU A 10 2.67 1.00 12.53
CA LEU A 10 3.92 1.24 11.79
C LEU A 10 4.08 2.70 11.35
N THR A 11 3.01 3.50 11.36
CA THR A 11 3.04 4.95 11.12
C THR A 11 3.79 5.73 12.21
N ARG A 12 4.20 5.05 13.30
CA ARG A 12 5.08 5.62 14.34
C ARG A 12 6.57 5.48 14.04
N VAL A 13 6.97 4.82 12.95
CA VAL A 13 8.30 5.07 12.37
C VAL A 13 8.25 6.48 11.82
N SER A 14 8.56 7.41 12.72
CA SER A 14 8.36 8.83 12.54
C SER A 14 9.06 9.25 11.26
N PHE A 15 8.38 10.07 10.46
CA PHE A 15 8.90 10.77 9.27
C PHE A 15 10.19 11.60 9.54
N ASN A 16 10.77 11.53 10.74
CA ASN A 16 12.06 12.11 11.15
C ASN A 16 13.28 11.23 10.84
N THR A 17 13.12 9.97 10.45
CA THR A 17 14.26 9.05 10.20
C THR A 17 14.69 9.02 8.74
N GLY A 18 14.06 9.84 7.88
CA GLY A 18 14.35 9.90 6.46
C GLY A 18 13.69 8.77 5.67
N ILE A 19 12.59 8.20 6.17
CA ILE A 19 11.66 7.40 5.38
C ILE A 19 10.65 8.34 4.73
N THR A 20 10.53 8.28 3.40
CA THR A 20 9.63 9.13 2.61
C THR A 20 8.35 8.41 2.22
N ARG A 21 8.40 7.08 2.12
CA ARG A 21 7.24 6.24 1.76
C ARG A 21 7.39 4.83 2.29
N VAL A 22 6.27 4.23 2.69
CA VAL A 22 6.17 2.81 2.99
C VAL A 22 4.99 2.26 2.19
N PHE A 23 5.23 1.15 1.49
CA PHE A 23 4.23 0.39 0.73
C PHE A 23 4.14 -1.02 1.30
N TYR A 24 2.91 -1.54 1.44
CA TYR A 24 2.64 -2.87 1.98
C TYR A 24 2.09 -3.76 0.88
N GLY A 25 2.83 -4.82 0.55
CA GLY A 25 2.31 -5.96 -0.19
C GLY A 25 1.67 -6.99 0.75
N SER A 26 1.11 -8.05 0.18
CA SER A 26 0.52 -9.16 0.93
C SER A 26 1.57 -9.95 1.74
N ASP A 27 2.81 -10.02 1.25
CA ASP A 27 3.93 -10.76 1.84
C ASP A 27 5.24 -9.96 1.93
N PHE A 28 5.24 -8.68 1.54
CA PHE A 28 6.41 -7.81 1.60
C PHE A 28 6.08 -6.38 2.06
N VAL A 29 7.11 -5.64 2.46
CA VAL A 29 7.04 -4.20 2.75
C VAL A 29 8.16 -3.51 1.98
N THR A 30 7.81 -2.51 1.17
CA THR A 30 8.76 -1.67 0.46
C THR A 30 8.90 -0.34 1.20
N VAL A 31 10.14 0.02 1.53
CA VAL A 31 10.45 1.28 2.21
C VAL A 31 11.27 2.15 1.26
N THR A 32 10.80 3.38 1.03
CA THR A 32 11.56 4.41 0.31
C THR A 32 12.17 5.35 1.33
N LYS A 33 13.49 5.55 1.23
CA LYS A 33 14.22 6.52 2.03
C LYS A 33 14.45 7.83 1.26
N SER A 34 14.70 8.91 1.98
CA SER A 34 15.22 10.16 1.42
C SER A 34 16.68 9.98 1.00
N GLU A 35 17.18 10.88 0.15
CA GLU A 35 18.55 10.80 -0.38
C GLU A 35 19.60 10.88 0.74
N ASP A 36 19.33 11.70 1.76
CA ASP A 36 20.18 12.00 2.91
C ASP A 36 20.17 10.91 4.00
N ALA A 37 19.23 9.97 3.96
CA ALA A 37 19.14 8.90 4.96
C ALA A 37 20.10 7.72 4.67
N SER A 38 20.63 7.10 5.72
CA SER A 38 21.45 5.88 5.59
C SER A 38 20.67 4.62 5.94
N TRP A 39 20.81 3.58 5.11
CA TRP A 39 20.23 2.26 5.39
C TRP A 39 20.80 1.60 6.65
N ASP A 40 22.03 1.94 7.05
CA ASP A 40 22.64 1.39 8.26
C ASP A 40 21.94 1.86 9.53
N LEU A 41 21.33 3.04 9.49
CA LEU A 41 20.52 3.60 10.58
C LEU A 41 19.06 3.15 10.47
N LEU A 42 18.52 3.10 9.26
CA LEU A 42 17.11 2.75 9.02
C LEU A 42 16.80 1.26 9.28
N LYS A 43 17.68 0.35 8.87
CA LYS A 43 17.45 -1.10 9.04
C LYS A 43 17.13 -1.52 10.48
N PRO A 44 17.94 -1.15 11.50
CA PRO A 44 17.65 -1.55 12.87
C PRO A 44 16.33 -0.95 13.39
N GLU A 45 15.98 0.28 13.01
CA GLU A 45 14.72 0.91 13.43
C GLU A 45 13.49 0.27 12.77
N ILE A 46 13.55 0.01 11.47
CA ILE A 46 12.47 -0.69 10.74
C ILE A 46 12.27 -2.08 11.35
N PHE A 47 13.35 -2.78 11.68
CA PHE A 47 13.28 -4.10 12.29
C PHE A 47 12.68 -4.04 13.71
N ALA A 48 13.07 -3.06 14.52
CA ALA A 48 12.48 -2.85 15.84
C ALA A 48 10.98 -2.56 15.74
N ALA A 49 10.56 -1.69 14.82
CA ALA A 49 9.15 -1.37 14.61
C ALA A 49 8.32 -2.59 14.17
N ILE A 50 8.87 -3.42 13.29
CA ILE A 50 8.23 -4.68 12.89
C ILE A 50 8.13 -5.64 14.08
N MET A 51 9.19 -5.80 14.88
CA MET A 51 9.17 -6.69 16.05
C MET A 51 8.21 -6.22 17.15
N ASP A 52 8.17 -4.91 17.42
CA ASP A 52 7.22 -4.30 18.36
C ASP A 52 5.79 -4.53 17.90
N PHE A 53 5.53 -4.37 16.59
CA PHE A 53 4.24 -4.66 16.00
C PHE A 53 3.82 -6.12 16.22
N TYR A 54 4.67 -7.10 15.88
CA TYR A 54 4.35 -8.52 16.10
C TYR A 54 4.18 -8.87 17.58
N SER A 55 4.94 -8.23 18.46
CA SER A 55 4.88 -8.45 19.90
C SER A 55 3.65 -7.79 20.54
N SER A 56 3.06 -6.78 19.90
CA SER A 56 1.85 -6.08 20.37
C SER A 56 0.57 -6.92 20.25
N GLY A 57 0.59 -8.00 19.46
CA GLY A 57 -0.58 -8.85 19.21
C GLY A 57 -1.70 -8.16 18.42
N GLN A 58 -1.42 -7.00 17.82
CA GLN A 58 -2.38 -6.27 16.99
C GLN A 58 -2.58 -6.99 15.65
N PRO A 59 -3.80 -7.04 15.11
CA PRO A 59 -4.05 -7.62 13.79
C PRO A 59 -3.32 -6.83 12.69
N LEU A 60 -2.60 -7.54 11.81
CA LEU A 60 -1.87 -6.99 10.66
C LEU A 60 -2.76 -6.22 9.69
N PHE A 61 -4.01 -6.64 9.56
CA PHE A 61 -5.00 -6.04 8.68
C PHE A 61 -6.31 -5.89 9.46
N LEU A 62 -6.87 -4.67 9.50
CA LEU A 62 -8.24 -4.43 9.90
C LEU A 62 -9.13 -4.85 8.72
N ASP A 63 -9.64 -6.08 8.79
CA ASP A 63 -10.57 -6.71 7.85
C ASP A 63 -10.08 -6.83 6.39
N SER A 64 -9.79 -8.07 5.99
CA SER A 64 -9.41 -8.48 4.63
C SER A 64 -10.46 -8.15 3.54
N LYS A 65 -11.66 -7.72 3.94
CA LYS A 65 -12.73 -7.28 3.02
C LYS A 65 -12.57 -5.84 2.54
N THR A 66 -11.71 -5.03 3.17
CA THR A 66 -11.52 -3.62 2.81
C THR A 66 -10.35 -3.41 1.84
N ALA A 67 -9.58 -4.46 1.54
CA ALA A 67 -8.43 -4.42 0.65
C ALA A 67 -8.76 -4.67 -0.84
N SER A 68 -10.03 -4.88 -1.19
CA SER A 68 -10.46 -4.69 -2.57
C SER A 68 -10.39 -3.20 -2.86
N ALA A 69 -9.54 -2.82 -3.81
CA ALA A 69 -9.34 -1.44 -4.21
C ALA A 69 -10.72 -0.81 -4.54
N MET A 70 -11.22 0.05 -3.64
CA MET A 70 -12.59 0.57 -3.75
C MET A 70 -12.80 1.38 -5.04
N ASP A 71 -11.71 1.86 -5.64
CA ASP A 71 -11.67 2.64 -6.88
C ASP A 71 -11.92 1.80 -8.14
N THR A 72 -11.68 0.49 -8.10
CA THR A 72 -11.91 -0.44 -9.22
C THR A 72 -13.04 -1.43 -8.97
N ALA A 73 -13.77 -1.28 -7.87
CA ALA A 73 -15.03 -1.99 -7.68
C ALA A 73 -15.96 -1.68 -8.87
N ILE A 74 -16.43 -2.74 -9.55
CA ILE A 74 -17.41 -2.62 -10.62
C ILE A 74 -18.76 -2.31 -9.97
N GLN A 75 -19.35 -1.19 -10.35
CA GLN A 75 -20.65 -0.71 -9.89
C GLN A 75 -21.72 -0.95 -10.96
N GLU A 76 -22.99 -1.01 -10.56
CA GLU A 76 -24.10 -1.23 -11.50
C GLU A 76 -24.27 -0.11 -12.53
N ASP A 77 -23.82 1.11 -12.19
CA ASP A 77 -23.86 2.28 -13.06
C ASP A 77 -22.61 2.41 -13.98
N ASP A 78 -21.64 1.50 -13.88
CA ASP A 78 -20.48 1.52 -14.77
C ASP A 78 -20.86 1.07 -16.18
N SER A 79 -20.32 1.75 -17.20
CA SER A 79 -20.42 1.26 -18.58
C SER A 79 -19.61 -0.02 -18.77
N GLU A 80 -19.96 -0.82 -19.79
CA GLU A 80 -19.19 -2.04 -20.14
C GLU A 80 -17.69 -1.74 -20.33
N ILE A 81 -17.36 -0.58 -20.92
CA ILE A 81 -15.98 -0.14 -21.11
C ILE A 81 -15.30 0.13 -19.77
N VAL A 82 -15.97 0.82 -18.84
CA VAL A 82 -15.42 1.12 -17.52
C VAL A 82 -15.21 -0.17 -16.72
N ALA A 83 -16.17 -1.10 -16.77
CA ALA A 83 -16.04 -2.41 -16.13
C ALA A 83 -14.83 -3.19 -16.66
N MET A 84 -14.62 -3.20 -17.99
CA MET A 84 -13.44 -3.82 -18.61
C MET A 84 -12.13 -3.14 -18.20
N ILE A 85 -12.09 -1.80 -18.12
CA ILE A 85 -10.90 -1.06 -17.65
C ILE A 85 -10.58 -1.45 -16.22
N LYS A 86 -11.58 -1.44 -15.32
CA LYS A 86 -11.42 -1.81 -13.91
C LYS A 86 -10.92 -3.25 -13.77
N GLU A 87 -11.46 -4.20 -14.53
CA GLU A 87 -11.01 -5.58 -14.53
C GLU A 87 -9.53 -5.71 -14.98
N LEU A 88 -9.13 -5.02 -16.05
CA LEU A 88 -7.73 -5.05 -16.52
C LEU A 88 -6.77 -4.43 -15.51
N LEU A 89 -7.19 -3.36 -14.84
CA LEU A 89 -6.39 -2.73 -13.78
C LEU A 89 -6.14 -3.72 -12.65
N GLU A 90 -7.17 -4.42 -12.16
CA GLU A 90 -7.01 -5.38 -11.07
C GLU A 90 -6.26 -6.66 -11.46
N THR A 91 -6.55 -7.20 -12.65
CA THR A 91 -6.03 -8.52 -13.04
C THR A 91 -4.61 -8.46 -13.60
N ARG A 92 -4.17 -7.31 -14.13
CA ARG A 92 -2.93 -7.23 -14.91
C ARG A 92 -2.02 -6.07 -14.55
N ILE A 93 -2.56 -4.86 -14.37
CA ILE A 93 -1.72 -3.67 -14.19
C ILE A 93 -1.31 -3.51 -12.71
N ARG A 94 -2.25 -3.64 -11.77
CA ARG A 94 -1.97 -3.52 -10.34
C ARG A 94 -0.94 -4.54 -9.86
N PRO A 95 -1.01 -5.85 -10.21
CA PRO A 95 0.02 -6.81 -9.84
C PRO A 95 1.42 -6.40 -10.34
N ALA A 96 1.51 -5.97 -11.60
CA ALA A 96 2.78 -5.56 -12.18
C ALA A 96 3.37 -4.30 -11.55
N VAL A 97 2.53 -3.36 -11.10
CA VAL A 97 2.97 -2.13 -10.42
C VAL A 97 3.33 -2.39 -8.95
N GLN A 98 2.62 -3.31 -8.29
CA GLN A 98 2.95 -3.73 -6.92
C GLN A 98 4.29 -4.48 -6.86
N ASP A 99 4.64 -5.27 -7.87
CA ASP A 99 5.97 -5.91 -8.00
C ASP A 99 7.11 -4.87 -8.01
N ASP A 100 6.86 -3.66 -8.54
CA ASP A 100 7.80 -2.52 -8.53
C ASP A 100 7.66 -1.63 -7.27
N GLY A 101 6.78 -2.01 -6.34
CA GLY A 101 6.52 -1.29 -5.09
C GLY A 101 5.64 -0.04 -5.22
N GLY A 102 4.87 0.06 -6.31
CA GLY A 102 3.88 1.11 -6.54
C GLY A 102 2.44 0.66 -6.30
N ASP A 103 1.50 1.58 -6.47
CA ASP A 103 0.06 1.29 -6.52
C ASP A 103 -0.65 2.21 -7.51
N ILE A 104 -1.86 1.85 -7.91
CA ILE A 104 -2.64 2.55 -8.94
C ILE A 104 -3.98 3.02 -8.37
N GLU A 105 -4.44 4.19 -8.82
CA GLU A 105 -5.73 4.76 -8.44
C GLU A 105 -6.51 5.08 -9.73
N TYR A 106 -7.68 4.46 -9.91
CA TYR A 106 -8.58 4.76 -11.02
C TYR A 106 -9.26 6.12 -10.80
N ARG A 107 -9.16 7.02 -11.80
CA ARG A 107 -9.65 8.42 -11.71
C ARG A 107 -10.89 8.71 -12.56
N GLY A 108 -11.34 7.76 -13.36
CA GLY A 108 -12.44 7.94 -14.32
C GLY A 108 -12.01 7.73 -15.77
N PHE A 109 -13.00 7.66 -16.65
CA PHE A 109 -12.84 7.46 -18.09
C PHE A 109 -13.76 8.45 -18.82
N ASP A 110 -13.18 9.22 -19.76
CA ASP A 110 -13.90 10.11 -20.68
C ASP A 110 -13.68 9.60 -22.11
N PRO A 111 -14.74 9.26 -22.87
CA PRO A 111 -14.63 8.60 -24.18
C PRO A 111 -13.99 9.42 -25.30
#